data_AF-L1JQU0-F1
#
_entry.id   AF-L1JQU0-F1
#
_cell.length_a   1.000
_cell.length_b   1.000
_cell.length_c   1.000
_cell.angle_alpha   90.00
_cell.angle_beta   90.00
_cell.angle_gamma   90.00
#
_symmetry.space_group_name_H-M   'P 1'
#
loop_
_entity.id
_entity.type
_entity.pdbx_description
1 polymer ?
#
loop_
_entity_poly.entity_id
_entity_poly.type
_entity_poly.pdbx_seq_one_letter_code
_entity_poly.pdbx_strand_id
1 'polypeptide(L)'
;LMVERPRPGEKIKIARANIRHEDLIGFPYGTVFEVNKGERSALLEEILASGNPGSSINEVSKDRDNRVLLDKNALTNGKESSQKLGADQIKELKNSGMNGREVIKSLIENSDTFKHKTEFSQAKWLKKKAAKHSPQFVTIKPTSLTLCQAYFMKCAGKINYMREDTLGRILTMSNVQPGSRALVVDSGCGLVLGAVAERMGGYGRIFHGFNGLQPSVDAVRWMNLDKDAIASIVQFPLSEL
;
A
#
# COMPACT_ATOMS: atom_id res chain seq x y z
N LEU A 1 2.97 2.06 1.77
CA LEU A 1 2.54 1.10 2.82
C LEU A 1 2.31 1.84 4.13
N MET A 2 1.31 1.44 4.91
CA MET A 2 0.99 1.97 6.23
C MET A 2 0.75 0.79 7.17
N VAL A 3 1.08 0.97 8.44
CA VAL A 3 0.87 -0.03 9.49
C VAL A 3 -0.09 0.58 10.50
N GLU A 4 -1.16 -0.13 10.81
CA GLU A 4 -2.18 0.29 11.76
C GLU A 4 -2.57 -0.89 12.63
N ARG A 5 -2.89 -0.64 13.90
CA ARG A 5 -3.51 -1.63 14.77
C ARG A 5 -5.01 -1.33 14.85
N PRO A 6 -5.88 -2.20 14.29
CA PRO A 6 -7.32 -2.01 14.40
C PRO A 6 -7.77 -1.93 15.87
N ARG A 7 -8.64 -0.95 16.16
CA ARG A 7 -9.23 -0.68 17.47
C ARG A 7 -10.72 -0.36 17.31
N PRO A 8 -11.61 -0.90 18.16
CA PRO A 8 -13.04 -0.59 18.09
C PRO A 8 -13.33 0.91 18.17
N GLY A 9 -14.27 1.40 17.35
CA GLY A 9 -14.69 2.80 17.32
C GLY A 9 -13.70 3.78 16.66
N GLU A 10 -12.48 3.34 16.34
CA GLU A 10 -11.48 4.19 15.69
C GLU A 10 -11.58 4.18 14.15
N LYS A 11 -10.97 5.21 13.56
CA LYS A 11 -10.95 5.43 12.11
C LYS A 11 -9.53 5.66 11.62
N ILE A 12 -9.24 5.13 10.43
CA ILE A 12 -7.99 5.35 9.71
C ILE A 12 -8.24 6.20 8.46
N LYS A 13 -7.34 7.14 8.21
CA LYS A 13 -7.39 7.96 6.99
C LYS A 13 -6.65 7.27 5.86
N ILE A 14 -7.38 6.77 4.87
CA ILE A 14 -6.82 6.19 3.64
C ILE A 14 -7.22 7.09 2.46
N ALA A 15 -6.21 7.51 1.69
CA ALA A 15 -6.35 8.52 0.65
C ALA A 15 -7.03 9.81 1.16
N ARG A 16 -8.31 10.02 0.82
CA ARG A 16 -9.10 11.21 1.23
C ARG A 16 -10.36 10.84 1.99
N ALA A 17 -10.37 9.67 2.63
CA ALA A 17 -11.51 9.06 3.30
C ALA A 17 -11.11 8.60 4.71
N ASN A 18 -12.07 8.66 5.64
CA ASN A 18 -11.95 8.08 6.98
C ASN A 18 -12.71 6.76 6.97
N ILE A 19 -11.99 5.65 7.15
CA ILE A 19 -12.52 4.28 7.14
C ILE A 19 -12.53 3.79 8.57
N ARG A 20 -13.62 3.16 9.03
CA ARG A 20 -13.65 2.61 10.40
C ARG A 20 -12.87 1.31 10.44
N HIS A 21 -12.19 1.06 11.55
CA HIS A 21 -11.43 -0.19 11.71
C HIS A 21 -12.31 -1.44 11.63
N GLU A 22 -13.53 -1.36 12.15
CA GLU A 22 -14.52 -2.46 12.11
C GLU A 22 -14.89 -2.89 10.69
N ASP A 23 -14.89 -1.95 9.72
CA ASP A 23 -15.23 -2.23 8.32
C ASP A 23 -14.16 -3.12 7.63
N LEU A 24 -13.00 -3.31 8.25
CA LEU A 24 -11.88 -4.12 7.72
C LEU A 24 -11.81 -5.52 8.34
N ILE A 25 -12.62 -5.81 9.36
CA ILE A 25 -12.55 -7.06 10.14
C ILE A 25 -13.40 -8.14 9.45
N GLY A 26 -12.91 -9.38 9.46
CA GLY A 26 -13.60 -10.54 8.88
C GLY A 26 -13.14 -10.89 7.46
N PHE A 27 -12.38 -10.00 6.80
CA PHE A 27 -11.80 -10.24 5.48
C PHE A 27 -10.40 -10.84 5.58
N PRO A 28 -10.01 -11.74 4.66
CA PRO A 28 -8.66 -12.30 4.62
C PRO A 28 -7.61 -11.23 4.27
N TYR A 29 -6.36 -11.45 4.65
CA TYR A 29 -5.26 -10.66 4.10
C TYR A 29 -5.15 -10.87 2.59
N GLY A 30 -4.82 -9.80 1.87
CA GLY A 30 -4.83 -9.74 0.40
C GLY A 30 -6.13 -9.18 -0.18
N THR A 31 -7.15 -8.95 0.65
CA THR A 31 -8.42 -8.35 0.22
C THR A 31 -8.19 -6.93 -0.33
N VAL A 32 -8.76 -6.67 -1.51
CA VAL A 32 -8.72 -5.37 -2.18
C VAL A 32 -10.01 -4.64 -1.85
N PHE A 33 -9.87 -3.42 -1.37
CA PHE A 33 -10.99 -2.55 -1.06
C PHE A 33 -10.97 -1.32 -1.95
N GLU A 34 -12.13 -0.93 -2.46
CA GLU A 34 -12.34 0.36 -3.13
C GLU A 34 -13.01 1.35 -2.18
N VAL A 35 -12.49 2.58 -2.19
CA VAL A 35 -12.96 3.65 -1.32
C VAL A 35 -13.87 4.57 -2.12
N ASN A 36 -15.17 4.45 -1.88
CA ASN A 36 -16.21 5.30 -2.46
C ASN A 36 -16.55 6.45 -1.52
N LYS A 37 -16.71 7.67 -2.05
CA LYS A 37 -17.10 8.84 -1.24
C LYS A 37 -18.60 9.08 -1.37
N GLY A 38 -19.34 9.02 -0.26
CA GLY A 38 -20.72 9.52 -0.16
C GLY A 38 -20.80 10.82 0.63
N GLU A 39 -22.00 11.40 0.75
CA GLU A 39 -22.26 12.68 1.42
C GLU A 39 -21.86 12.71 2.91
N ARG A 40 -21.76 11.55 3.58
CA ARG A 40 -21.52 11.50 5.05
C ARG A 40 -20.47 10.48 5.52
N SER A 41 -20.02 9.56 4.67
CA SER A 41 -19.00 8.56 5.03
C SER A 41 -18.35 7.93 3.79
N ALA A 42 -17.16 7.36 3.98
CA ALA A 42 -16.58 6.49 2.98
C ALA A 42 -17.33 5.16 2.99
N LEU A 43 -17.72 4.67 1.81
CA LEU A 43 -18.23 3.32 1.64
C LEU A 43 -17.07 2.43 1.15
N LEU A 44 -17.05 1.20 1.66
CA LEU A 44 -16.03 0.21 1.36
C LEU A 44 -16.68 -0.92 0.59
N GLU A 45 -16.14 -1.26 -0.57
CA GLU A 45 -16.58 -2.40 -1.37
C GLU A 45 -15.41 -3.38 -1.50
N GLU A 46 -15.63 -4.64 -1.12
CA GLU A 46 -14.73 -5.73 -1.44
C GLU A 46 -14.79 -6.00 -2.94
N ILE A 47 -13.63 -6.12 -3.57
CA ILE A 47 -13.56 -6.47 -4.98
C ILE A 47 -12.70 -7.73 -5.05
N LEU A 48 -13.25 -8.76 -5.72
CA LEU A 48 -12.43 -9.88 -6.16
C LEU A 48 -11.26 -9.30 -6.96
N ALA A 49 -10.05 -9.85 -6.79
CA ALA A 49 -8.86 -9.42 -7.52
C ALA A 49 -8.92 -9.73 -9.04
N SER A 50 -10.09 -9.56 -9.65
CA SER A 50 -10.36 -9.68 -11.08
C SER A 50 -9.85 -8.42 -11.79
N GLY A 51 -8.55 -8.41 -12.09
CA GLY A 51 -7.96 -7.59 -13.13
C GLY A 51 -7.87 -6.10 -12.83
N ASN A 52 -6.91 -5.43 -13.48
CA ASN A 52 -6.87 -3.98 -13.51
C ASN A 52 -8.27 -3.42 -13.80
N PRO A 53 -8.70 -2.30 -13.20
CA PRO A 53 -9.96 -1.62 -13.56
C PRO A 53 -10.07 -1.19 -15.04
N GLY A 54 -9.05 -1.48 -15.87
CA GLY A 54 -9.09 -1.36 -17.32
C GLY A 54 -9.43 -2.65 -18.09
N SER A 55 -9.54 -3.82 -17.46
CA SER A 55 -9.87 -5.08 -18.16
C SER A 55 -11.31 -5.16 -18.64
N SER A 56 -12.18 -4.26 -18.17
CA SER A 56 -13.59 -4.21 -18.56
C SER A 56 -13.83 -3.43 -19.86
N ILE A 57 -12.79 -2.86 -20.48
CA ILE A 57 -12.88 -2.12 -21.74
C ILE A 57 -12.19 -2.94 -22.83
N ASN A 58 -12.92 -3.89 -23.40
CA ASN A 58 -12.45 -4.79 -24.46
C ASN A 58 -12.49 -4.17 -25.88
N GLU A 59 -12.57 -2.83 -26.01
CA GLU A 59 -12.41 -2.19 -27.31
C GLU A 59 -10.92 -2.04 -27.62
N VAL A 60 -10.37 -3.02 -28.35
CA VAL A 60 -9.01 -2.95 -28.89
C VAL A 60 -8.97 -1.78 -29.88
N SER A 61 -8.25 -0.71 -29.51
CA SER A 61 -8.01 0.41 -30.40
C SER A 61 -7.33 -0.06 -31.69
N LYS A 62 -7.87 0.35 -32.84
CA LYS A 62 -7.26 0.08 -34.15
C LYS A 62 -6.10 1.04 -34.47
N ASP A 63 -6.01 2.15 -33.75
CA ASP A 63 -5.05 3.21 -34.00
C ASP A 63 -3.69 2.86 -33.39
N ARG A 64 -2.63 2.95 -34.22
CA ARG A 64 -1.27 2.51 -33.86
C ARG A 64 -0.31 3.66 -33.56
N ASP A 65 -0.71 4.89 -33.81
CA ASP A 65 0.11 6.07 -33.58
C ASP A 65 -0.72 7.27 -33.11
N ASN A 66 -0.04 8.38 -32.83
CA ASN A 66 -0.60 9.61 -32.30
C ASN A 66 -0.54 10.77 -33.30
N ARG A 67 -0.30 10.52 -34.60
CA ARG A 67 0.01 11.60 -35.57
C ARG A 67 -1.15 12.58 -35.79
N VAL A 68 -2.39 12.12 -35.57
CA VAL A 68 -3.63 12.90 -35.74
C VAL A 68 -4.11 13.48 -34.40
N LEU A 69 -3.47 13.12 -33.27
CA LEU A 69 -3.85 13.62 -31.95
C LEU A 69 -3.27 15.00 -31.71
N LEU A 70 -4.14 15.99 -31.60
CA LEU A 70 -3.78 17.38 -31.30
C LEU A 70 -4.14 17.75 -29.86
N ASP A 71 -3.25 18.49 -29.20
CA ASP A 71 -3.57 19.13 -27.92
C ASP A 71 -4.37 20.42 -28.17
N LYS A 72 -5.68 20.27 -28.38
CA LYS A 72 -6.61 21.39 -28.62
C LYS A 72 -6.50 22.47 -27.54
N ASN A 73 -6.21 22.09 -26.29
CA ASN A 73 -6.13 23.06 -25.19
C ASN A 73 -4.92 23.97 -25.34
N ALA A 74 -3.75 23.40 -25.61
CA ALA A 74 -2.55 24.16 -25.89
C ALA A 74 -2.70 25.03 -27.15
N LEU A 75 -3.26 24.48 -28.23
CA LEU A 75 -3.40 25.19 -29.51
C LEU A 75 -4.37 26.38 -29.45
N THR A 76 -5.37 26.34 -28.58
CA THR A 76 -6.41 27.36 -28.50
C THR A 76 -6.29 28.27 -27.28
N ASN A 77 -5.16 28.21 -26.56
CA ASN A 77 -4.94 28.93 -25.31
C ASN A 77 -6.07 28.71 -24.29
N GLY A 78 -6.49 27.44 -24.15
CA GLY A 78 -7.50 27.02 -23.17
C GLY A 78 -8.96 27.17 -23.59
N LYS A 79 -9.25 27.63 -24.83
CA LYS A 79 -10.63 27.78 -25.31
C LYS A 79 -11.30 26.44 -25.63
N GLU A 80 -10.53 25.47 -26.11
CA GLU A 80 -11.01 24.13 -26.41
C GLU A 80 -10.32 23.07 -25.53
N SER A 81 -10.99 21.93 -25.36
CA SER A 81 -10.46 20.80 -24.61
C SER A 81 -10.90 19.50 -25.25
N SER A 82 -10.00 18.51 -25.28
CA SER A 82 -10.35 17.14 -25.67
C SER A 82 -11.21 16.41 -24.63
N GLN A 83 -11.37 16.99 -23.44
CA GLN A 83 -12.26 16.51 -22.39
C GLN A 83 -13.37 17.54 -22.21
N LYS A 84 -14.60 17.12 -22.46
CA LYS A 84 -15.79 17.98 -22.41
C LYS A 84 -16.28 18.24 -20.99
N LEU A 85 -15.99 17.34 -20.05
CA LEU A 85 -16.34 17.54 -18.63
C LEU A 85 -15.35 18.47 -17.94
N GLY A 86 -15.85 19.57 -17.40
CA GLY A 86 -15.11 20.52 -16.58
C GLY A 86 -14.78 20.00 -15.18
N ALA A 87 -13.91 20.69 -14.46
CA ALA A 87 -13.51 20.31 -13.10
C ALA A 87 -14.68 20.36 -12.11
N ASP A 88 -15.55 21.36 -12.23
CA ASP A 88 -16.72 21.55 -11.37
C ASP A 88 -17.79 20.49 -11.61
N GLN A 89 -18.09 20.18 -12.87
CA GLN A 89 -18.99 19.07 -13.23
C GLN A 89 -18.49 17.73 -12.68
N ILE A 90 -17.18 17.44 -12.77
CA ILE A 90 -16.60 16.22 -12.19
C ILE A 90 -16.76 16.20 -10.66
N LYS A 91 -16.70 17.36 -10.01
CA LYS A 91 -16.91 17.49 -8.57
C LYS A 91 -18.38 17.26 -8.21
N GLU A 92 -19.31 17.80 -8.99
CA GLU A 92 -20.75 17.56 -8.85
C GLU A 92 -21.11 16.08 -9.02
N LEU A 93 -20.58 15.42 -10.05
CA LEU A 93 -20.76 13.97 -10.23
C LEU A 93 -20.33 13.19 -8.98
N LYS A 94 -19.18 13.52 -8.40
CA LYS A 94 -18.71 12.89 -7.16
C LYS A 94 -19.59 13.22 -5.94
N ASN A 95 -20.08 14.45 -5.85
CA ASN A 95 -20.94 14.88 -4.76
C ASN A 95 -22.33 14.21 -4.84
N SER A 96 -22.80 13.90 -6.06
CA SER A 96 -24.05 13.16 -6.29
C SER A 96 -23.99 11.68 -5.88
N GLY A 97 -22.86 11.21 -5.36
CA GLY A 97 -22.67 9.83 -4.92
C GLY A 97 -22.25 8.85 -6.02
N MET A 98 -21.97 9.35 -7.23
CA MET A 98 -21.52 8.53 -8.35
C MET A 98 -20.21 7.81 -8.03
N ASN A 99 -20.15 6.51 -8.31
CA ASN A 99 -18.98 5.67 -8.01
C ASN A 99 -17.79 6.13 -8.87
N GLY A 100 -16.57 5.96 -8.35
CA GLY A 100 -15.33 6.23 -9.08
C GLY A 100 -15.26 5.60 -10.47
N ARG A 101 -15.78 4.37 -10.63
CA ARG A 101 -15.84 3.66 -11.92
C ARG A 101 -16.77 4.33 -12.93
N GLU A 102 -17.93 4.78 -12.47
CA GLU A 102 -18.92 5.49 -13.29
C GLU A 102 -18.39 6.85 -13.74
N VAL A 103 -17.67 7.55 -12.86
CA VAL A 103 -16.96 8.79 -13.22
C VAL A 103 -15.93 8.53 -14.32
N ILE A 104 -15.20 7.41 -14.27
CA ILE A 104 -14.23 7.05 -15.31
C ILE A 104 -14.94 6.76 -16.64
N LYS A 105 -16.06 6.03 -16.61
CA LYS A 105 -16.89 5.75 -17.80
C LYS A 105 -17.38 7.07 -18.44
N SER A 106 -17.92 7.97 -17.63
CA SER A 106 -18.37 9.29 -18.09
C SER A 106 -17.22 10.12 -18.71
N LEU A 107 -16.02 10.07 -18.14
CA LEU A 107 -14.84 10.74 -18.69
C LEU A 107 -14.40 10.17 -20.05
N ILE A 108 -14.63 8.88 -20.30
CA ILE A 108 -14.32 8.22 -21.57
C ILE A 108 -15.33 8.65 -22.63
N GLU A 109 -16.62 8.60 -22.31
CA GLU A 109 -17.72 9.03 -23.19
C GLU A 109 -17.57 10.51 -23.61
N ASN A 110 -17.03 11.34 -22.71
CA ASN A 110 -16.81 12.77 -22.94
C ASN A 110 -15.40 13.13 -23.44
N SER A 111 -14.61 12.15 -23.90
CA SER A 111 -13.28 12.39 -24.46
C SER A 111 -13.26 12.24 -25.97
N ASP A 112 -12.89 13.31 -26.67
CA ASP A 112 -12.73 13.32 -28.13
C ASP A 112 -11.56 12.44 -28.61
N THR A 113 -10.54 12.24 -27.77
CA THR A 113 -9.27 11.59 -28.17
C THR A 113 -9.10 10.18 -27.64
N PHE A 114 -9.94 9.73 -26.69
CA PHE A 114 -9.69 8.46 -26.01
C PHE A 114 -9.76 7.25 -26.96
N LYS A 115 -10.77 7.21 -27.85
CA LYS A 115 -10.93 6.15 -28.84
C LYS A 115 -9.76 6.07 -29.83
N HIS A 116 -9.13 7.21 -30.12
CA HIS A 116 -8.02 7.33 -31.05
C HIS A 116 -6.63 7.11 -30.43
N LYS A 117 -6.57 6.77 -29.14
CA LYS A 117 -5.33 6.43 -28.47
C LYS A 117 -4.97 4.98 -28.74
N THR A 118 -3.68 4.69 -28.79
CA THR A 118 -3.18 3.31 -28.79
C THR A 118 -3.61 2.57 -27.53
N GLU A 119 -3.68 1.24 -27.58
CA GLU A 119 -4.04 0.38 -26.45
C GLU A 119 -3.23 0.70 -25.18
N PHE A 120 -1.90 0.78 -25.30
CA PHE A 120 -1.04 1.15 -24.17
C PHE A 120 -1.33 2.55 -23.63
N SER A 121 -1.69 3.50 -24.48
CA SER A 121 -2.07 4.86 -24.07
C SER A 121 -3.41 4.90 -23.35
N GLN A 122 -4.38 4.10 -23.80
CA GLN A 122 -5.67 3.91 -23.13
C GLN A 122 -5.47 3.26 -21.76
N ALA A 123 -4.74 2.14 -21.68
CA ALA A 123 -4.43 1.45 -20.43
C ALA A 123 -3.69 2.36 -19.44
N LYS A 124 -2.70 3.13 -19.90
CA LYS A 124 -2.00 4.14 -19.09
C LYS A 124 -2.95 5.22 -18.58
N TRP A 125 -3.86 5.71 -19.42
CA TRP A 125 -4.86 6.71 -19.04
C TRP A 125 -5.84 6.16 -18.01
N LEU A 126 -6.34 4.93 -18.21
CA LEU A 126 -7.25 4.24 -17.28
C LEU A 126 -6.59 4.06 -15.92
N LYS A 127 -5.34 3.57 -15.88
CA LYS A 127 -4.57 3.45 -14.63
C LYS A 127 -4.45 4.78 -13.90
N LYS A 128 -4.18 5.87 -14.63
CA LYS A 128 -4.10 7.23 -14.06
C LYS A 128 -5.45 7.71 -13.51
N LYS A 129 -6.56 7.43 -14.19
CA LYS A 129 -7.90 7.85 -13.76
C LYS A 129 -8.44 6.99 -12.62
N ALA A 130 -8.24 5.67 -12.66
CA ALA A 130 -8.53 4.76 -11.55
C ALA A 130 -7.86 5.24 -10.26
N ALA A 131 -6.55 5.48 -10.27
CA ALA A 131 -5.83 5.99 -9.09
C ALA A 131 -6.38 7.31 -8.51
N LYS A 132 -7.03 8.16 -9.33
CA LYS A 132 -7.59 9.46 -8.92
C LYS A 132 -9.07 9.38 -8.51
N HIS A 133 -9.85 8.54 -9.17
CA HIS A 133 -11.31 8.53 -9.07
C HIS A 133 -11.85 7.31 -8.33
N SER A 134 -11.12 6.19 -8.36
CA SER A 134 -11.44 4.91 -7.72
C SER A 134 -10.21 4.43 -6.92
N PRO A 135 -9.85 5.12 -5.82
CA PRO A 135 -8.69 4.75 -5.03
C PRO A 135 -8.94 3.40 -4.33
N GLN A 136 -8.03 2.46 -4.54
CA GLN A 136 -8.05 1.13 -3.95
C GLN A 136 -6.89 0.95 -2.98
N PHE A 137 -7.07 0.09 -1.98
CA PHE A 137 -6.00 -0.35 -1.09
C PHE A 137 -6.16 -1.83 -0.75
N VAL A 138 -5.07 -2.42 -0.26
CA VAL A 138 -5.01 -3.84 0.09
C VAL A 138 -4.59 -3.98 1.54
N THR A 139 -5.28 -4.85 2.28
CA THR A 139 -4.87 -5.24 3.63
C THR A 139 -3.81 -6.34 3.53
N ILE A 140 -2.66 -6.14 4.17
CA ILE A 140 -1.54 -7.09 4.09
C ILE A 140 -1.12 -7.45 5.52
N LYS A 141 -0.76 -8.72 5.73
CA LYS A 141 -0.24 -9.19 7.01
C LYS A 141 1.06 -8.45 7.35
N PRO A 142 1.24 -7.96 8.59
CA PRO A 142 2.53 -7.46 9.03
C PRO A 142 3.51 -8.65 9.15
N THR A 143 4.55 -8.62 8.33
CA THR A 143 5.68 -9.57 8.32
C THR A 143 6.96 -8.76 8.31
N SER A 144 8.11 -9.38 8.52
CA SER A 144 9.40 -8.68 8.46
C SER A 144 9.61 -8.03 7.10
N LEU A 145 9.16 -8.70 6.02
CA LEU A 145 9.22 -8.18 4.67
C LEU A 145 8.36 -6.93 4.48
N THR A 146 7.07 -7.03 4.82
CA THR A 146 6.10 -5.94 4.58
C THR A 146 6.36 -4.75 5.48
N LEU A 147 6.85 -4.97 6.71
CA LEU A 147 7.32 -3.90 7.59
C LEU A 147 8.60 -3.26 7.07
N CYS A 148 9.60 -4.04 6.63
CA CYS A 148 10.82 -3.48 6.06
C CYS A 148 10.50 -2.54 4.89
N GLN A 149 9.63 -2.97 3.98
CA GLN A 149 9.14 -2.13 2.88
C GLN A 149 8.42 -0.88 3.39
N ALA A 150 7.57 -1.00 4.41
CA ALA A 150 6.86 0.15 4.99
C ALA A 150 7.80 1.17 5.64
N TYR A 151 8.76 0.70 6.44
CA TYR A 151 9.78 1.54 7.05
C TYR A 151 10.67 2.19 5.99
N PHE A 152 11.16 1.44 5.00
CA PHE A 152 11.99 1.98 3.93
C PHE A 152 11.26 3.07 3.12
N MET A 153 9.98 2.86 2.79
CA MET A 153 9.19 3.85 2.05
C MET A 153 8.83 5.10 2.87
N LYS A 154 8.55 4.97 4.17
CA LYS A 154 8.03 6.10 4.98
C LYS A 154 9.07 6.78 5.85
N CYS A 155 10.04 6.04 6.36
CA CYS A 155 10.99 6.50 7.37
C CYS A 155 12.30 5.68 7.35
N ALA A 156 12.94 5.59 6.18
CA ALA A 156 14.13 4.76 5.95
C ALA A 156 15.24 4.96 6.99
N GLY A 157 15.45 6.20 7.47
CA GLY A 157 16.44 6.51 8.50
C GLY A 157 16.25 5.75 9.81
N LYS A 158 15.01 5.37 10.18
CA LYS A 158 14.74 4.56 11.38
C LYS A 158 15.29 3.13 11.31
N ILE A 159 15.53 2.63 10.09
CA ILE A 159 16.06 1.29 9.84
C ILE A 159 17.42 1.37 9.14
N ASN A 160 18.15 2.47 9.33
CA ASN A 160 19.47 2.71 8.72
C ASN A 160 19.47 2.54 7.19
N TYR A 161 18.37 2.92 6.54
CA TYR A 161 18.18 2.79 5.09
C TYR A 161 18.31 1.34 4.57
N MET A 162 18.08 0.34 5.44
CA MET A 162 18.05 -1.06 5.05
C MET A 162 16.85 -1.34 4.15
N ARG A 163 17.12 -1.94 2.97
CA ARG A 163 16.09 -2.44 2.06
C ARG A 163 15.74 -3.90 2.37
N GLU A 164 14.60 -4.33 1.84
CA GLU A 164 14.05 -5.68 2.02
C GLU A 164 14.95 -6.81 1.48
N ASP A 165 15.69 -6.57 0.39
CA ASP A 165 16.67 -7.51 -0.16
C ASP A 165 17.88 -7.68 0.76
N THR A 166 18.38 -6.58 1.33
CA THR A 166 19.45 -6.61 2.34
C THR A 166 19.02 -7.37 3.59
N LEU A 167 17.78 -7.15 4.06
CA LEU A 167 17.22 -7.92 5.18
C LEU A 167 17.17 -9.42 4.84
N GLY A 168 16.68 -9.78 3.65
CA GLY A 168 16.68 -11.17 3.18
C GLY A 168 18.08 -11.78 3.12
N ARG A 169 19.08 -11.00 2.69
CA ARG A 169 20.49 -11.40 2.64
C ARG A 169 21.05 -11.64 4.04
N ILE A 170 20.81 -10.75 4.99
CA ILE A 170 21.24 -10.89 6.40
C ILE A 170 20.71 -12.21 6.97
N LEU A 171 19.40 -12.47 6.83
CA LEU A 171 18.77 -13.66 7.38
C LEU A 171 19.29 -14.96 6.72
N THR A 172 19.64 -14.90 5.43
CA THR A 172 20.17 -16.05 4.69
C THR A 172 21.63 -16.31 5.07
N MET A 173 22.48 -15.28 5.11
CA MET A 173 23.90 -15.42 5.45
C MET A 173 24.13 -15.79 6.91
N SER A 174 23.26 -15.37 7.81
CA SER A 174 23.30 -15.74 9.23
C SER A 174 22.82 -17.16 9.50
N ASN A 175 22.24 -17.83 8.50
CA ASN A 175 21.69 -19.18 8.61
C ASN A 175 20.74 -19.34 9.82
N VAL A 176 19.92 -18.32 10.10
CA VAL A 176 18.94 -18.36 11.18
C VAL A 176 17.87 -19.39 10.85
N GLN A 177 17.64 -20.33 11.77
CA GLN A 177 16.68 -21.42 11.65
C GLN A 177 15.99 -21.72 12.99
N PRO A 178 14.82 -22.37 13.02
CA PRO A 178 14.24 -22.89 14.26
C PRO A 178 15.26 -23.71 15.06
N GLY A 179 15.37 -23.44 16.37
CA GLY A 179 16.33 -24.08 17.28
C GLY A 179 17.68 -23.35 17.41
N SER A 180 17.92 -22.30 16.61
CA SER A 180 19.15 -21.51 16.66
C SER A 180 19.34 -20.79 18.00
N ARG A 181 20.60 -20.49 18.33
CA ARG A 181 20.96 -19.54 19.40
C ARG A 181 21.61 -18.32 18.77
N ALA A 182 20.83 -17.29 18.51
CA ALA A 182 21.29 -16.10 17.78
C ALA A 182 21.65 -14.97 18.73
N LEU A 183 22.71 -14.22 18.44
CA LEU A 183 22.98 -12.91 19.03
C LEU A 183 22.59 -11.84 18.01
N VAL A 184 21.77 -10.89 18.41
CA VAL A 184 21.29 -9.78 17.58
C VAL A 184 21.59 -8.47 18.28
N VAL A 185 22.26 -7.56 17.56
CA VAL A 185 22.40 -6.16 17.96
C VAL A 185 21.73 -5.32 16.88
N ASP A 186 20.65 -4.63 17.25
CA ASP A 186 19.77 -3.96 16.30
C ASP A 186 19.45 -2.53 16.75
N SER A 187 19.90 -1.55 15.96
CA SER A 187 19.58 -0.12 16.15
C SER A 187 18.50 0.39 15.19
N GLY A 188 17.85 -0.51 14.44
CA GLY A 188 16.86 -0.25 13.41
C GLY A 188 15.42 -0.54 13.85
N CYS A 189 15.01 -0.02 15.01
CA CYS A 189 13.69 -0.25 15.61
C CYS A 189 13.33 -1.73 15.88
N GLY A 190 14.33 -2.62 15.98
CA GLY A 190 14.11 -4.04 16.23
C GLY A 190 13.60 -4.79 14.99
N LEU A 191 13.79 -4.25 13.78
CA LEU A 191 13.35 -4.88 12.54
C LEU A 191 14.12 -6.17 12.25
N VAL A 192 15.44 -6.18 12.45
CA VAL A 192 16.27 -7.39 12.28
C VAL A 192 15.94 -8.39 13.40
N LEU A 193 15.81 -7.92 14.63
CA LEU A 193 15.37 -8.74 15.76
C LEU A 193 14.05 -9.45 15.47
N GLY A 194 13.05 -8.69 15.02
CA GLY A 194 11.73 -9.21 14.67
C GLY A 194 11.79 -10.21 13.53
N ALA A 195 12.61 -9.95 12.50
CA ALA A 195 12.79 -10.86 11.38
C ALA A 195 13.46 -12.19 11.76
N VAL A 196 14.44 -12.15 12.68
CA VAL A 196 15.05 -13.35 13.27
C VAL A 196 14.02 -14.13 14.08
N ALA A 197 13.24 -13.43 14.92
CA ALA A 197 12.18 -14.05 15.71
C ALA A 197 11.06 -14.66 14.86
N GLU A 198 10.63 -13.99 13.79
CA GLU A 198 9.66 -14.50 12.82
C GLU A 198 10.18 -15.80 12.18
N ARG A 199 11.45 -15.84 11.76
CA ARG A 199 12.05 -17.03 11.13
C ARG A 199 12.25 -18.20 12.09
N MET A 200 12.59 -17.92 13.35
CA MET A 200 12.80 -18.96 14.37
C MET A 200 11.49 -19.52 14.94
N GLY A 201 10.40 -18.76 14.90
CA GLY A 201 9.07 -19.22 15.31
C GLY A 201 8.96 -19.66 16.77
N GLY A 202 9.81 -19.12 17.66
CA GLY A 202 9.85 -19.48 19.08
C GLY A 202 10.73 -20.68 19.45
N TYR A 203 11.30 -21.37 18.46
CA TYR A 203 12.23 -22.47 18.71
C TYR A 203 13.66 -21.93 18.86
N GLY A 204 14.29 -22.16 20.02
CA GLY A 204 15.65 -21.71 20.31
C GLY A 204 15.69 -20.47 21.22
N ARG A 205 16.75 -19.67 21.10
CA ARG A 205 16.94 -18.45 21.91
C ARG A 205 17.56 -17.33 21.09
N ILE A 206 17.07 -16.11 21.29
CA ILE A 206 17.63 -14.90 20.68
C ILE A 206 18.14 -14.00 21.80
N PHE A 207 19.45 -13.78 21.85
CA PHE A 207 20.08 -12.82 22.74
C PHE A 207 20.12 -11.47 22.03
N HIS A 208 19.41 -10.47 22.56
CA HIS A 208 19.32 -9.14 21.97
C HIS A 208 20.09 -8.13 22.82
N GLY A 209 21.25 -7.73 22.33
CA GLY A 209 22.05 -6.67 22.92
C GLY A 209 21.54 -5.30 22.45
N PHE A 210 21.24 -4.40 23.39
CA PHE A 210 20.80 -3.04 23.05
C PHE A 210 21.65 -1.96 23.72
N ASN A 211 21.72 -0.79 23.08
CA ASN A 211 22.31 0.41 23.67
C ASN A 211 21.24 1.30 24.30
N GLY A 212 21.61 2.00 25.37
CA GLY A 212 20.73 2.94 26.09
C GLY A 212 19.92 2.27 27.21
N LEU A 213 18.93 3.00 27.72
CA LEU A 213 18.14 2.56 28.88
C LEU A 213 17.15 1.43 28.55
N GLN A 214 16.66 1.38 27.31
CA GLN A 214 15.64 0.41 26.88
C GLN A 214 15.85 -0.01 25.42
N PRO A 215 15.51 -1.26 25.06
CA PRO A 215 15.63 -1.74 23.69
C PRO A 215 14.58 -1.11 22.78
N SER A 216 15.01 -0.68 21.59
CA SER A 216 14.12 -0.16 20.54
C SER A 216 13.53 -1.32 19.72
N VAL A 217 12.29 -1.72 20.02
CA VAL A 217 11.65 -2.93 19.45
C VAL A 217 10.26 -2.66 18.85
N ASP A 218 10.04 -1.45 18.34
CA ASP A 218 8.75 -1.08 17.75
C ASP A 218 8.34 -1.99 16.59
N ALA A 219 9.29 -2.40 15.74
CA ALA A 219 9.00 -3.30 14.63
C ALA A 219 8.47 -4.65 15.14
N VAL A 220 9.07 -5.23 16.18
CA VAL A 220 8.61 -6.49 16.81
C VAL A 220 7.15 -6.36 17.27
N ARG A 221 6.78 -5.22 17.86
CA ARG A 221 5.40 -4.94 18.33
C ARG A 221 4.39 -4.85 17.18
N TRP A 222 4.83 -4.44 15.99
CA TRP A 222 3.98 -4.37 14.80
C TRP A 222 3.81 -5.71 14.10
N MET A 223 4.78 -6.61 14.19
CA MET A 223 4.74 -7.94 13.55
C MET A 223 3.69 -8.87 14.14
N ASN A 224 3.22 -8.59 15.36
CA ASN A 224 2.23 -9.40 16.06
C ASN A 224 2.66 -10.88 16.13
N LEU A 225 3.91 -11.12 16.53
CA LEU A 225 4.48 -12.45 16.66
C LEU A 225 3.79 -13.24 17.78
N ASP A 226 3.83 -14.57 17.66
CA ASP A 226 3.31 -15.48 18.67
C ASP A 226 4.05 -15.31 20.01
N LYS A 227 3.35 -15.62 21.10
CA LYS A 227 3.88 -15.45 22.46
C LYS A 227 5.19 -16.22 22.66
N ASP A 228 5.33 -17.39 22.06
CA ASP A 228 6.54 -18.22 22.15
C ASP A 228 7.72 -17.59 21.42
N ALA A 229 7.47 -16.98 20.25
CA ALA A 229 8.48 -16.21 19.53
C ALA A 229 8.97 -15.01 20.36
N ILE A 230 8.05 -14.29 21.01
CA ILE A 230 8.41 -13.18 21.91
C ILE A 230 9.19 -13.69 23.12
N ALA A 231 8.75 -14.78 23.76
CA ALA A 231 9.39 -15.37 24.93
C ALA A 231 10.80 -15.94 24.67
N SER A 232 11.10 -16.26 23.41
CA SER A 232 12.44 -16.71 22.99
C SER A 232 13.51 -15.61 23.03
N ILE A 233 13.10 -14.33 23.07
CA ILE A 233 13.98 -13.16 23.08
C ILE A 233 14.43 -12.85 24.52
N VAL A 234 15.74 -12.86 24.75
CA VAL A 234 16.39 -12.46 26.00
C VAL A 234 17.15 -11.18 25.73
N GLN A 235 16.78 -10.08 26.40
CA GLN A 235 17.36 -8.77 26.16
C GLN A 235 18.34 -8.42 27.27
N PHE A 236 19.45 -7.79 26.91
CA PHE A 236 20.44 -7.30 27.87
C PHE A 236 21.10 -6.02 27.33
N PRO A 237 21.47 -5.07 28.19
CA PRO A 237 22.16 -3.87 27.76
C PRO A 237 23.61 -4.19 27.41
N LEU A 238 24.11 -3.66 26.30
CA LEU A 238 25.51 -3.88 25.87
C LEU A 238 26.53 -3.27 26.83
N SER A 239 26.12 -2.34 27.70
CA SER A 239 26.98 -1.77 28.74
C SER A 239 27.31 -2.74 29.89
N GLU A 240 26.62 -3.88 29.98
CA GLU A 240 26.87 -4.93 30.98
C GLU A 240 27.80 -6.05 30.47
N LEU A 241 28.28 -5.94 29.22
CA LEU A 241 29.31 -6.80 28.63
C LEU A 241 30.71 -6.19 28.81
#